data_AF-A0A7X2J2D2-F1
#
_entry.id   AF-A0A7X2J2D2-F1
#
_cell.length_a   1.000
_cell.length_b   1.000
_cell.length_c   1.000
_cell.angle_alpha   90.00
_cell.angle_beta   90.00
_cell.angle_gamma   90.00
#
_symmetry.space_group_name_H-M   'P 1'
#
loop_
_entity.id
_entity.type
_entity.pdbx_description
1 polymer ?
#
loop_
_entity_poly.entity_id
_entity_poly.type
_entity_poly.pdbx_seq_one_letter_code
_entity_poly.pdbx_strand_id
1 'polypeptide(L)' 'MAKTSIHPLILLSLTISSAAMGLFSYQNYVENQMGYTAIFLLLCFLMITLAVYGFVRNGKINK' A
#
# COMPACT_ATOMS: atom_id res chain seq x y z
N MET A 1 19.95 4.69 17.52
CA MET A 1 18.78 3.78 17.43
C MET A 1 19.16 2.59 16.57
N ALA A 2 18.98 1.36 17.06
CA ALA A 2 19.21 0.16 16.26
C ALA A 2 18.45 0.28 14.93
N LYS A 3 19.17 0.10 13.82
CA LYS A 3 18.66 0.29 12.46
C LYS A 3 17.79 -0.93 12.11
N THR A 4 16.61 -1.04 12.72
CA THR A 4 15.72 -2.18 12.53
C THR A 4 15.13 -2.14 11.12
N SER A 5 15.49 -3.14 10.32
CA SER A 5 14.93 -3.39 9.01
C SER A 5 13.41 -3.59 9.13
N ILE A 6 12.65 -2.97 8.22
CA ILE A 6 11.21 -3.25 8.13
C ILE A 6 11.09 -4.69 7.66
N HIS A 7 10.38 -5.52 8.43
CA HIS A 7 10.24 -6.94 8.11
C HIS A 7 9.66 -7.07 6.69
N PRO A 8 10.29 -7.86 5.79
CA PRO A 8 9.82 -7.98 4.40
C PRO A 8 8.38 -8.50 4.30
N LEU A 9 7.92 -9.25 5.31
CA LEU A 9 6.52 -9.67 5.46
C LEU A 9 5.55 -8.49 5.57
N ILE A 10 5.92 -7.42 6.28
CA ILE A 10 5.08 -6.21 6.44
C ILE A 10 4.96 -5.49 5.10
N LEU A 11 6.05 -5.47 4.33
CA LEU A 11 6.06 -4.89 2.99
C LEU A 11 5.17 -5.67 2.02
N LEU A 12 5.24 -7.00 2.09
CA LEU A 12 4.44 -7.91 1.28
C LEU A 12 2.94 -7.85 1.66
N SER A 13 2.61 -7.72 2.95
CA SER A 13 1.23 -7.50 3.37
C SER A 13 0.70 -6.13 2.92
N LEU A 14 1.56 -5.10 2.89
CA LEU A 14 1.20 -3.77 2.39
C LEU A 14 0.88 -3.78 0.89
N THR A 15 1.67 -4.49 0.09
CA THR A 15 1.43 -4.59 -1.36
C THR A 15 0.13 -5.34 -1.65
N ILE A 16 -0.11 -6.46 -0.97
CA ILE A 16 -1.38 -7.21 -1.07
C ILE A 16 -2.56 -6.33 -0.66
N SER A 17 -2.43 -5.57 0.43
CA SER A 17 -3.49 -4.67 0.90
C SER A 17 -3.80 -3.57 -0.13
N SER A 18 -2.79 -3.00 -0.78
CA SER A 18 -3.01 -2.00 -1.84
C SER A 18 -3.74 -2.61 -3.05
N ALA A 19 -3.40 -3.84 -3.44
CA ALA A 19 -4.06 -4.54 -4.53
C ALA A 19 -5.53 -4.84 -4.21
N ALA A 20 -5.82 -5.27 -2.97
CA ALA A 20 -7.18 -5.48 -2.50
C ALA A 20 -8.00 -4.18 -2.51
N MET A 21 -7.43 -3.06 -2.05
CA MET A 21 -8.09 -1.75 -2.09
C MET A 21 -8.35 -1.26 -3.52
N GLY A 22 -7.44 -1.53 -4.47
CA GLY A 22 -7.68 -1.28 -5.89
C GLY A 22 -8.86 -2.07 -6.44
N LEU A 23 -8.97 -3.35 -6.07
CA LEU A 23 -10.11 -4.21 -6.45
C LEU A 23 -11.42 -3.71 -5.83
N PHE A 24 -11.40 -3.33 -4.56
CA PHE A 24 -12.55 -2.76 -3.86
C PHE A 24 -13.01 -1.44 -4.48
N SER A 25 -12.07 -0.56 -4.85
CA SER A 25 -12.35 0.69 -5.55
C SER A 25 -13.09 0.44 -6.87
N TYR A 26 -12.66 -0.56 -7.64
CA TYR A 26 -13.30 -0.96 -8.89
C TYR A 26 -14.72 -1.50 -8.68
N GLN A 27 -14.94 -2.36 -7.69
CA GLN A 27 -16.28 -2.85 -7.37
C GLN A 27 -17.22 -1.70 -6.95
N ASN A 28 -16.75 -0.79 -6.09
CA ASN A 28 -17.53 0.36 -5.64
C ASN A 28 -17.82 1.36 -6.77
N TYR A 29 -16.93 1.45 -7.78
CA TYR A 29 -17.16 2.25 -8.97
C TYR A 29 -18.32 1.69 -9.81
N VAL A 30 -18.36 0.36 -9.98
CA VAL A 30 -19.47 -0.33 -10.67
C VAL A 30 -20.79 -0.17 -9.91
N GLU A 31 -20.76 -0.17 -8.58
CA GLU A 31 -21.93 0.08 -7.72
C GLU A 31 -22.35 1.56 -7.63
N ASN A 32 -21.80 2.46 -8.45
CA ASN A 32 -22.06 3.92 -8.45
C ASN A 32 -21.75 4.63 -7.11
N GLN A 33 -20.96 4.01 -6.23
CA GLN A 33 -20.56 4.57 -4.95
C GLN A 33 -19.29 5.43 -5.09
N MET A 34 -19.40 6.53 -5.83
CA MET A 34 -18.26 7.39 -6.21
C MET A 34 -17.44 7.89 -5.01
N GLY A 35 -18.08 8.16 -3.87
CA GLY A 35 -17.39 8.60 -2.65
C GLY A 35 -16.42 7.55 -2.11
N TYR A 36 -16.83 6.28 -2.07
CA TYR A 36 -15.99 5.18 -1.62
C TYR A 36 -14.88 4.88 -2.63
N THR A 37 -15.18 4.92 -3.93
CA THR A 37 -14.17 4.76 -4.99
C THR A 37 -13.00 5.73 -4.81
N ALA A 38 -13.29 7.01 -4.58
CA ALA A 38 -12.27 8.05 -4.40
C ALA A 38 -11.40 7.81 -3.14
N ILE A 39 -12.03 7.44 -2.02
CA ILE A 39 -11.32 7.14 -0.77
C ILE A 39 -10.41 5.92 -0.93
N PHE A 40 -10.91 4.84 -1.55
CA PHE A 40 -10.11 3.64 -1.79
C PHE A 40 -8.96 3.89 -2.77
N LEU A 41 -9.16 4.73 -3.79
CA LEU A 41 -8.09 5.16 -4.70
C LEU A 41 -7.00 5.92 -3.96
N LEU A 42 -7.39 6.89 -3.12
CA LEU A 42 -6.46 7.66 -2.31
C LEU A 42 -5.65 6.76 -1.35
N LEU A 43 -6.33 5.83 -0.66
CA LEU A 43 -5.69 4.86 0.22
C LEU A 43 -4.73 3.94 -0.54
N CYS A 44 -5.10 3.52 -1.75
CA CYS A 44 -4.25 2.69 -2.61
C CYS A 44 -2.94 3.40 -2.94
N PHE A 45 -3.00 4.66 -3.39
CA PHE A 45 -1.81 5.47 -3.64
C PHE A 45 -0.94 5.63 -2.38
N LEU A 46 -1.56 5.90 -1.23
CA LEU A 46 -0.83 6.05 0.03
C LEU A 46 -0.10 4.76 0.42
N MET A 47 -0.75 3.60 0.30
CA MET A 47 -0.15 2.29 0.58
C MET A 47 1.00 1.97 -0.38
N ILE A 48 0.84 2.25 -1.68
CA ILE A 48 1.92 2.08 -2.67
C ILE A 48 3.13 2.93 -2.31
N THR A 49 2.90 4.20 -1.96
CA THR A 49 3.97 5.13 -1.60
C THR A 49 4.72 4.66 -0.35
N LEU A 50 4.00 4.17 0.66
CA LEU A 50 4.59 3.56 1.85
C LEU A 50 5.34 2.26 1.53
N ALA A 51 4.83 1.42 0.64
CA ALA A 51 5.50 0.19 0.22
C ALA A 51 6.81 0.50 -0.49
N VAL A 52 6.82 1.44 -1.44
CA VAL A 52 8.04 1.89 -2.13
C VAL A 52 9.04 2.47 -1.13
N TYR A 53 8.59 3.34 -0.22
CA TYR A 53 9.45 3.89 0.83
C TYR A 53 10.04 2.80 1.73
N GLY A 54 9.24 1.79 2.11
CA GLY A 54 9.67 0.63 2.87
C GLY A 54 10.76 -0.16 2.15
N PHE A 55 10.60 -0.42 0.84
CA PHE A 55 11.58 -1.13 0.02
C PHE A 55 12.90 -0.35 -0.05
N VAL A 56 12.83 0.95 -0.37
CA VAL A 56 14.01 1.83 -0.46
C VAL A 56 14.74 1.90 0.89
N ARG A 57 14.00 2.03 2.00
CA ARG A 57 14.58 2.06 3.34
C ARG A 57 15.22 0.73 3.71
N ASN A 58 14.58 -0.40 3.42
CA ASN A 58 15.13 -1.72 3.72
C ASN A 58 16.41 -2.00 2.90
N GLY A 59 16.44 -1.57 1.63
CA GLY A 59 17.63 -1.63 0.78
C GLY A 59 18.80 -0.78 1.27
N LYS A 60 18.53 0.39 1.88
CA LYS A 60 19.57 1.24 2.52
C LYS A 60 20.05 0.72 3.88
N ILE A 61 19.36 -0.24 4.49
CA ILE A 61 19.74 -0.87 5.76
C ILE A 61 20.65 -2.06 5.52
N ASN A 62 20.38 -2.82 4.46
CA ASN A 62 21.16 -4.00 4.06
C ASN A 62 22.41 -3.67 3.20
N LYS A 63 22.76 -2.38 3.09
CA LYS A 63 23.93 -1.85 2.38
C LYS A 63 24.75 -1.01 3.35
#